data_AF-A0A7S2R3W2-F1
#
_entry.id   AF-A0A7S2R3W2-F1
#
_cell.length_a   1.000
_cell.length_b   1.000
_cell.length_c   1.000
_cell.angle_alpha   90.00
_cell.angle_beta   90.00
_cell.angle_gamma   90.00
#
_symmetry.space_group_name_H-M   'P 1'
#
loop_
_entity.id
_entity.type
_entity.pdbx_description
1 polymer ?
#
loop_
_entity_poly.entity_id
_entity_poly.type
_entity_poly.pdbx_seq_one_letter_code
_entity_poly.pdbx_strand_id
1 'polypeptide(L)'
;AKSSIGHIQCNNKRKFATMWKDGVNLVICTDCRLKDNVGTKGVIIEPEGCHGEGITDMSAEECTGVTLNSTRDELRAQMSAEAILDKCGELWEKAIPRTVTLVCDSKSAIRLLKPPKNKWTKRNVLTKKSYILTTIERLKSEIDSIKRVYEWQKSHVKKAPMTREIIRTKR
;
A
#
# COMPACT_ATOMS: atom_id res chain seq x y z
N ALA A 1 -7.23 -20.38 10.01
CA ALA A 1 -7.08 -18.99 10.51
C ALA A 1 -8.10 -18.11 9.79
N LYS A 2 -8.97 -17.42 10.52
CA LYS A 2 -9.88 -16.42 9.92
C LYS A 2 -8.99 -15.28 9.38
N SER A 3 -9.02 -15.05 8.07
CA SER A 3 -8.33 -13.95 7.42
C SER A 3 -8.90 -12.63 7.93
N SER A 4 -8.22 -11.99 8.88
CA SER A 4 -8.57 -10.69 9.44
C SER A 4 -8.12 -9.56 8.50
N ILE A 5 -8.56 -9.60 7.24
CA ILE A 5 -8.58 -8.40 6.41
C ILE A 5 -9.77 -7.60 6.94
N GLY A 6 -9.56 -6.49 7.64
CA GLY A 6 -10.69 -5.58 7.91
C GLY A 6 -10.75 -4.83 9.23
N HIS A 7 -9.73 -4.82 10.09
CA HIS A 7 -9.70 -3.86 11.21
C HIS A 7 -9.08 -2.54 10.74
N ILE A 8 -9.82 -1.85 9.86
CA ILE A 8 -9.52 -0.48 9.41
C ILE A 8 -9.70 0.44 10.62
N GLN A 9 -8.59 0.83 11.26
CA GLN A 9 -8.57 1.90 12.24
C GLN A 9 -8.32 3.21 11.53
N CYS A 10 -9.13 4.23 11.83
CA CYS A 10 -8.97 5.55 11.26
C CYS A 10 -9.08 6.58 12.36
N ASN A 11 -8.00 7.34 12.57
CA ASN A 11 -7.89 8.34 13.62
C ASN A 11 -8.90 9.49 13.44
N ASN A 12 -9.31 9.78 12.19
CA ASN A 12 -10.29 10.82 11.89
C ASN A 12 -11.12 10.48 10.63
N LYS A 13 -12.08 9.56 10.77
CA LYS A 13 -12.91 9.05 9.66
C LYS A 13 -13.57 10.13 8.83
N ARG A 14 -14.12 11.18 9.47
CA ARG A 14 -14.80 12.27 8.75
C ARG A 14 -13.80 13.07 7.91
N LYS A 15 -12.66 13.45 8.50
CA LYS A 15 -11.63 14.21 7.79
C LYS A 15 -11.03 13.42 6.62
N PHE A 16 -10.74 12.14 6.83
CA PHE A 16 -10.26 11.26 5.77
C PHE A 16 -11.30 11.11 4.65
N ALA A 17 -12.58 10.91 4.99
CA ALA A 17 -13.65 10.82 4.00
C ALA A 17 -13.81 12.11 3.18
N THR A 18 -13.69 13.28 3.81
CA THR A 18 -13.67 14.58 3.11
C THR A 18 -12.48 14.65 2.15
N MET A 19 -11.27 14.39 2.64
CA MET A 19 -10.06 14.41 1.79
C MET A 19 -10.12 13.40 0.63
N TRP A 20 -10.73 12.23 0.86
CA TRP A 20 -10.97 11.24 -0.20
C TRP A 20 -11.86 11.80 -1.31
N LYS A 21 -12.98 12.42 -0.92
CA LYS A 21 -13.94 13.06 -1.82
C LYS A 21 -13.38 14.30 -2.51
N ASP A 22 -12.40 14.97 -1.91
CA ASP A 22 -11.72 16.11 -2.51
C ASP A 22 -10.63 15.68 -3.51
N GLY A 23 -10.40 14.37 -3.68
CA GLY A 23 -9.40 13.86 -4.62
C GLY A 23 -7.95 14.06 -4.17
N VAL A 24 -7.72 14.22 -2.86
CA VAL A 24 -6.38 14.42 -2.31
C VAL A 24 -5.49 13.21 -2.62
N ASN A 25 -4.23 13.48 -2.99
CA ASN A 25 -3.23 12.45 -3.19
C ASN A 25 -2.96 11.69 -1.89
N LEU A 26 -2.59 10.42 -1.99
CA LEU A 26 -2.32 9.59 -0.81
C LEU A 26 -0.88 9.07 -0.83
N VAL A 27 -0.36 8.85 0.36
CA VAL A 27 0.87 8.10 0.62
C VAL A 27 0.48 6.83 1.36
N ILE A 28 0.93 5.70 0.85
CA ILE A 28 0.74 4.38 1.45
C ILE A 28 2.10 3.84 1.85
N CYS A 29 2.26 3.54 3.13
CA CYS A 29 3.44 2.89 3.68
C CYS A 29 3.08 1.46 4.07
N THR A 30 3.82 0.49 3.54
CA THR A 30 3.73 -0.92 3.95
C THR A 30 4.97 -1.32 4.74
N ASP A 31 4.79 -2.11 5.80
CA ASP A 31 5.89 -2.69 6.59
C ASP A 31 5.51 -4.14 6.96
N CYS A 32 6.46 -5.06 6.87
CA CYS A 32 6.31 -6.39 7.44
C CYS A 32 7.48 -6.74 8.36
N ARG A 33 7.16 -7.34 9.52
CA ARG A 33 8.16 -7.71 10.52
C ARG A 33 7.92 -9.12 11.02
N LEU A 34 8.99 -9.76 11.48
CA LEU A 34 8.91 -11.01 12.23
C LEU A 34 9.43 -10.75 13.64
N LYS A 35 8.60 -11.00 14.64
CA LYS A 35 9.00 -10.95 16.05
C LYS A 35 8.40 -12.15 16.77
N ASP A 36 9.20 -12.88 17.53
CA ASP A 36 8.75 -14.01 18.36
C ASP A 36 7.91 -15.06 17.59
N ASN A 37 8.31 -15.40 16.36
CA ASN A 37 7.59 -16.28 15.41
C ASN A 37 6.22 -15.75 14.93
N VAL A 38 5.89 -14.51 15.21
CA VAL A 38 4.71 -13.81 14.71
C VAL A 38 5.13 -12.86 13.60
N GLY A 39 4.64 -13.14 12.39
CA GLY A 39 4.79 -12.24 11.24
C GLY A 39 3.70 -11.18 11.28
N THR A 40 4.09 -9.92 11.42
CA THR A 40 3.17 -8.78 11.35
C THR A 40 3.27 -8.11 9.99
N LYS A 41 2.14 -7.58 9.51
CA LYS A 41 2.05 -6.73 8.34
C LYS A 41 1.24 -5.52 8.72
N GLY A 42 1.78 -4.34 8.43
CA GLY A 42 1.13 -3.06 8.62
C GLY A 42 0.98 -2.35 7.28
N VAL A 43 -0.17 -1.70 7.13
CA VAL A 43 -0.44 -0.71 6.09
C VAL A 43 -0.85 0.58 6.78
N ILE A 44 -0.25 1.68 6.35
CA ILE A 44 -0.64 3.04 6.74
C ILE A 44 -0.97 3.79 5.45
N ILE A 45 -2.14 4.42 5.39
CA ILE A 45 -2.60 5.26 4.29
C ILE A 45 -2.86 6.65 4.84
N GLU A 46 -2.12 7.64 4.37
CA GLU A 46 -2.24 9.05 4.77
C GLU A 46 -2.45 9.94 3.54
N PRO A 47 -3.24 11.02 3.62
CA PRO A 47 -3.21 12.09 2.64
C PRO A 47 -1.83 12.72 2.58
N GLU A 48 -1.38 13.07 1.38
CA GLU A 48 -0.09 13.70 1.16
C GLU A 48 0.03 15.00 2.00
N GLY A 49 1.07 15.09 2.83
CA GLY A 49 1.30 16.24 3.71
C GLY A 49 0.51 16.24 5.03
N CYS A 50 -0.36 15.25 5.28
CA CYS A 50 -1.18 15.17 6.49
C CYS A 50 -0.78 13.95 7.35
N HIS A 51 0.28 14.10 8.14
CA HIS A 51 0.77 13.03 9.02
C HIS A 51 -0.17 12.77 10.21
N GLY A 52 -0.41 11.50 10.54
CA GLY A 52 -1.26 11.08 11.66
C GLY A 52 -2.77 11.05 11.34
N GLU A 53 -3.16 11.51 10.15
CA GLU A 53 -4.52 11.49 9.65
C GLU A 53 -4.62 10.41 8.59
N GLY A 54 -5.02 9.20 8.98
CA GLY A 54 -4.93 8.09 8.05
C GLY A 54 -5.79 6.91 8.42
N ILE A 55 -5.71 5.92 7.54
CA ILE A 55 -6.23 4.58 7.75
C ILE A 55 -5.05 3.65 7.99
N THR A 56 -5.13 2.87 9.06
CA THR A 56 -4.18 1.81 9.34
C THR A 56 -4.88 0.46 9.32
N ASP A 57 -4.23 -0.53 8.71
CA ASP A 57 -4.63 -1.94 8.82
C ASP A 57 -3.42 -2.74 9.27
N MET A 58 -3.62 -3.60 10.26
CA MET A 58 -2.57 -4.46 10.80
C MET A 58 -3.08 -5.88 10.89
N SER A 59 -2.27 -6.82 10.43
CA SER A 59 -2.53 -8.24 10.59
C SER A 59 -1.30 -8.93 11.15
N ALA A 60 -1.53 -9.99 11.93
CA ALA A 60 -0.49 -10.84 12.49
C ALA A 60 -0.81 -12.31 12.18
N GLU A 61 0.18 -13.06 11.75
CA GLU A 61 0.07 -14.51 11.50
C GLU A 61 1.23 -15.27 12.16
N GLU A 62 0.92 -16.39 12.82
CA GLU A 62 1.95 -17.31 13.28
C GLU A 62 2.72 -17.87 12.08
N CYS A 63 4.03 -17.68 12.09
CA CYS A 63 4.92 -18.15 11.04
C CYS A 63 5.58 -19.45 11.48
N THR A 64 4.95 -20.58 11.17
CA THR A 64 5.56 -21.90 11.38
C THR A 64 6.78 -22.04 10.46
N GLY A 65 7.98 -22.13 11.05
CA GLY A 65 9.25 -22.30 10.32
C GLY A 65 10.19 -21.08 10.24
N VAL A 66 10.06 -20.08 11.13
CA VAL A 66 11.07 -19.02 11.43
C VAL A 66 11.55 -18.20 10.22
N THR A 67 10.83 -18.20 9.09
CA THR A 67 11.30 -17.53 7.87
C THR A 67 10.26 -16.56 7.34
N LEU A 68 10.48 -15.26 7.60
CA LEU A 68 9.81 -14.19 6.89
C LEU A 68 10.36 -14.18 5.46
N ASN A 69 9.49 -14.37 4.47
CA ASN A 69 9.91 -14.16 3.09
C ASN A 69 9.66 -12.69 2.78
N SER A 70 10.64 -11.84 3.08
CA SER A 70 10.46 -10.37 3.06
C SER A 70 9.78 -9.88 1.77
N THR A 71 10.12 -10.44 0.61
CA THR A 71 9.45 -10.07 -0.65
C THR A 71 7.99 -10.54 -0.72
N ARG A 72 7.67 -11.76 -0.27
CA ARG A 72 6.29 -12.25 -0.26
C ARG A 72 5.44 -11.45 0.72
N ASP A 73 5.96 -11.19 1.90
CA ASP A 73 5.19 -10.58 2.99
C ASP A 73 4.97 -9.08 2.73
N GLU A 74 5.93 -8.39 2.11
CA GLU A 74 5.73 -7.05 1.54
C GLU A 74 4.69 -7.03 0.42
N LEU A 75 4.70 -8.02 -0.49
CA LEU A 75 3.64 -8.13 -1.51
C LEU A 75 2.26 -8.38 -0.88
N ARG A 76 2.18 -9.09 0.25
CA ARG A 76 0.92 -9.27 0.97
C ARG A 76 0.45 -7.97 1.62
N ALA A 77 1.35 -7.22 2.24
CA ALA A 77 1.03 -5.90 2.78
C ALA A 77 0.54 -4.96 1.65
N GLN A 78 1.16 -5.04 0.47
CA GLN A 78 0.69 -4.32 -0.71
C GLN A 78 -0.72 -4.72 -1.15
N MET A 79 -1.00 -6.03 -1.18
CA MET A 79 -2.33 -6.54 -1.51
C MET A 79 -3.38 -6.02 -0.54
N SER A 80 -3.07 -5.95 0.75
CA SER A 80 -3.94 -5.33 1.76
C SER A 80 -4.16 -3.85 1.46
N ALA A 81 -3.13 -3.10 1.10
CA ALA A 81 -3.27 -1.69 0.75
C ALA A 81 -4.23 -1.45 -0.42
N GLU A 82 -4.11 -2.23 -1.50
CA GLU A 82 -5.02 -2.14 -2.65
C GLU A 82 -6.46 -2.52 -2.26
N ALA A 83 -6.64 -3.51 -1.40
CA ALA A 83 -7.96 -3.90 -0.91
C ALA A 83 -8.61 -2.78 -0.06
N ILE A 84 -7.82 -2.06 0.73
CA ILE A 84 -8.31 -0.90 1.50
C ILE A 84 -8.69 0.24 0.55
N LEU A 85 -7.90 0.51 -0.50
CA LEU A 85 -8.25 1.50 -1.51
C LEU A 85 -9.57 1.15 -2.21
N ASP A 86 -9.77 -0.12 -2.56
CA ASP A 86 -11.02 -0.58 -3.16
C ASP A 86 -12.20 -0.35 -2.21
N LYS A 87 -12.03 -0.70 -0.93
CA LYS A 87 -13.03 -0.45 0.10
C LYS A 87 -13.33 1.03 0.30
N CYS A 88 -12.31 1.89 0.28
CA CYS A 88 -12.50 3.34 0.37
C CYS A 88 -13.28 3.87 -0.84
N GLY A 89 -12.99 3.34 -2.03
CA GLY A 89 -13.71 3.65 -3.24
C GLY A 89 -15.17 3.20 -3.20
N GLU A 90 -15.47 2.03 -2.63
CA GLU A 90 -16.85 1.58 -2.37
C GLU A 90 -17.59 2.50 -1.39
N LEU A 91 -16.91 2.98 -0.36
CA LEU A 91 -17.54 3.79 0.70
C LEU A 91 -17.75 5.26 0.30
N TRP A 92 -16.82 5.83 -0.47
CA TRP A 92 -16.72 7.28 -0.66
C TRP A 92 -16.49 7.72 -2.12
N GLU A 93 -16.83 6.86 -3.09
CA GLU A 93 -16.75 7.07 -4.54
C GLU A 93 -15.39 6.72 -5.18
N LYS A 94 -15.45 5.89 -6.24
CA LYS A 94 -14.30 5.35 -6.99
C LYS A 94 -13.75 6.30 -8.06
N ALA A 95 -14.54 7.25 -8.55
CA ALA A 95 -14.27 7.90 -9.84
C ALA A 95 -13.33 9.12 -9.79
N ILE A 96 -12.95 9.61 -8.61
CA ILE A 96 -12.14 10.83 -8.51
C ILE A 96 -10.67 10.51 -8.82
N PRO A 97 -10.08 11.12 -9.87
CA PRO A 97 -8.69 10.88 -10.20
C PRO A 97 -7.76 11.34 -9.08
N ARG A 98 -6.83 10.49 -8.67
CA ARG A 98 -5.83 10.83 -7.63
C ARG A 98 -4.54 10.07 -7.83
N THR A 99 -3.44 10.62 -7.30
CA THR A 99 -2.16 9.92 -7.25
C THR A 99 -1.99 9.24 -5.90
N VAL A 100 -1.56 7.98 -5.93
CA VAL A 100 -1.18 7.22 -4.74
C VAL A 100 0.31 6.88 -4.84
N THR A 101 1.08 7.40 -3.91
CA THR A 101 2.49 7.08 -3.74
C THR A 101 2.63 5.90 -2.78
N LEU A 102 3.20 4.82 -3.28
CA LEU A 102 3.42 3.61 -2.53
C LEU A 102 4.87 3.51 -2.07
N VAL A 103 5.07 3.46 -0.76
CA VAL A 103 6.36 3.34 -0.11
C VAL A 103 6.49 1.94 0.47
N CYS A 104 7.49 1.19 -0.01
CA CYS A 104 7.82 -0.14 0.48
C CYS A 104 9.34 -0.24 0.70
N ASP A 105 9.75 -0.95 1.74
CA ASP A 105 11.16 -1.08 2.11
C ASP A 105 11.89 -2.23 1.35
N SER A 106 11.13 -3.09 0.68
CA SER A 106 11.64 -4.15 -0.18
C SER A 106 11.74 -3.75 -1.64
N LYS A 107 12.99 -3.48 -2.07
CA LYS A 107 13.33 -3.22 -3.47
C LYS A 107 12.89 -4.35 -4.41
N SER A 108 12.90 -5.59 -3.92
CA SER A 108 12.47 -6.78 -4.67
C SER A 108 10.95 -6.81 -4.87
N ALA A 109 10.17 -6.43 -3.86
CA ALA A 109 8.72 -6.34 -3.98
C ALA A 109 8.32 -5.25 -4.99
N ILE A 110 8.93 -4.07 -4.89
CA ILE A 110 8.68 -2.96 -5.83
C ILE A 110 8.99 -3.36 -7.27
N ARG A 111 10.07 -4.12 -7.50
CA ARG A 111 10.42 -4.59 -8.85
C ARG A 111 9.31 -5.49 -9.43
N LEU A 112 8.63 -6.28 -8.61
CA LEU A 112 7.53 -7.15 -9.03
C LEU A 112 6.21 -6.40 -9.22
N LEU A 113 6.01 -5.29 -8.50
CA LEU A 113 4.81 -4.44 -8.59
C LEU A 113 4.86 -3.44 -9.76
N LYS A 114 6.06 -3.04 -10.17
CA LYS A 114 6.24 -2.26 -11.39
C LYS A 114 5.77 -3.11 -12.58
N PRO A 115 5.04 -2.50 -13.55
CA PRO A 115 4.46 -3.24 -14.66
C PRO A 115 5.56 -4.06 -15.33
N PRO A 116 5.38 -5.39 -15.44
CA PRO A 116 6.35 -6.22 -16.12
C PRO A 116 6.30 -5.85 -17.59
N LYS A 117 7.47 -5.65 -18.21
CA LYS A 117 7.56 -5.49 -19.67
C LYS A 117 6.99 -6.72 -20.43
N ASN A 118 6.83 -7.86 -19.75
CA ASN A 118 6.36 -9.11 -20.33
C ASN A 118 5.08 -9.61 -19.64
N LYS A 119 4.06 -9.91 -20.47
CA LYS A 119 2.77 -10.48 -20.05
C LYS A 119 2.99 -11.78 -19.27
N TRP A 120 2.47 -11.87 -18.05
CA TRP A 120 2.43 -13.11 -17.29
C TRP A 120 1.62 -14.15 -18.07
N THR A 121 2.27 -15.19 -18.60
CA THR A 121 1.58 -16.27 -19.30
C THR A 121 0.93 -17.22 -18.30
N LYS A 122 -0.31 -17.64 -18.59
CA LYS A 122 -1.19 -18.51 -17.77
C LYS A 122 -0.57 -19.86 -17.33
N ARG A 123 0.66 -20.19 -17.72
CA ARG A 123 1.32 -21.48 -17.47
C ARG A 123 2.21 -21.51 -16.22
N ASN A 124 2.42 -20.38 -15.54
CA ASN A 124 3.14 -20.41 -14.27
C ASN A 124 2.21 -20.99 -13.21
N VAL A 125 2.49 -22.23 -12.78
CA VAL A 125 1.95 -22.85 -11.56
C VAL A 125 1.80 -21.77 -10.49
N LEU A 126 0.60 -21.62 -9.91
CA LEU A 126 0.25 -20.57 -8.95
C LEU A 126 1.11 -20.72 -7.68
N THR A 127 2.34 -20.24 -7.73
CA THR A 127 3.14 -20.01 -6.54
C THR A 127 2.41 -19.02 -5.65
N LYS A 128 2.64 -19.07 -4.33
CA LYS A 128 2.04 -18.13 -3.37
C LYS A 128 2.27 -16.66 -3.78
N LYS A 129 3.38 -16.34 -4.45
CA LYS A 129 3.69 -14.98 -4.94
C LYS A 129 2.89 -14.59 -6.19
N SER A 130 2.71 -15.49 -7.16
CA SER A 130 1.94 -15.18 -8.36
C SER A 130 0.47 -14.95 -8.05
N TYR A 131 -0.11 -15.69 -7.10
CA TYR A 131 -1.48 -15.44 -6.62
C TYR A 131 -1.64 -14.01 -6.06
N ILE A 132 -0.70 -13.58 -5.21
CA ILE A 132 -0.72 -12.22 -4.63
C ILE A 132 -0.64 -11.17 -5.74
N LEU A 133 0.27 -11.33 -6.70
CA LEU A 133 0.44 -10.39 -7.81
C LEU A 133 -0.80 -10.33 -8.70
N THR A 134 -1.42 -11.46 -9.03
CA THR A 134 -2.66 -11.46 -9.83
C THR A 134 -3.82 -10.79 -9.10
N THR A 135 -3.91 -10.96 -7.78
CA THR A 135 -4.94 -10.29 -6.97
C THR A 135 -4.72 -8.78 -6.94
N ILE A 136 -3.47 -8.34 -6.80
CA ILE A 136 -3.10 -6.92 -6.88
C ILE A 136 -3.50 -6.33 -8.23
N GLU A 137 -3.17 -7.00 -9.35
CA GLU A 137 -3.55 -6.51 -10.68
C GLU A 137 -5.07 -6.45 -10.89
N ARG A 138 -5.83 -7.42 -10.36
CA ARG A 138 -7.31 -7.36 -10.36
C ARG A 138 -7.81 -6.12 -9.61
N LEU A 139 -7.33 -5.89 -8.39
CA LEU A 139 -7.73 -4.73 -7.58
C LEU A 139 -7.37 -3.40 -8.25
N LYS A 140 -6.22 -3.34 -8.94
CA LYS A 140 -5.84 -2.15 -9.73
C LYS A 140 -6.83 -1.87 -10.85
N SER A 141 -7.27 -2.90 -11.57
CA SER A 141 -8.21 -2.76 -12.68
C SER A 141 -9.61 -2.31 -12.22
N GLU A 142 -9.97 -2.58 -10.96
CA GLU A 142 -11.24 -2.14 -10.36
C GLU A 142 -11.21 -0.65 -9.95
N ILE A 143 -10.03 -0.02 -9.90
CA ILE A 143 -9.82 1.39 -9.54
C ILE A 143 -8.84 2.07 -10.53
N ASP A 144 -9.30 2.16 -11.77
CA ASP A 144 -8.63 2.81 -12.91
C ASP A 144 -8.20 4.26 -12.63
N SER A 145 -9.04 5.01 -11.91
CA SER A 145 -8.87 6.45 -11.64
C SER A 145 -7.63 6.78 -10.78
N ILE A 146 -7.02 5.77 -10.14
CA ILE A 146 -5.87 5.93 -9.27
C ILE A 146 -4.57 5.71 -10.04
N LYS A 147 -3.80 6.78 -10.19
CA LYS A 147 -2.42 6.71 -10.67
C LYS A 147 -1.49 6.24 -9.55
N ARG A 148 -0.84 5.09 -9.73
CA ARG A 148 0.07 4.50 -8.72
C ARG A 148 1.53 4.81 -9.02
N VAL A 149 2.25 5.32 -8.04
CA VAL A 149 3.69 5.58 -8.09
C VAL A 149 4.38 4.69 -7.06
N TYR A 150 5.39 3.91 -7.47
CA TYR A 150 6.10 3.00 -6.57
C TYR A 150 7.47 3.55 -6.19
N GLU A 151 7.64 3.83 -4.91
CA GLU A 151 8.86 4.33 -4.30
C GLU A 151 9.48 3.34 -3.33
N TRP A 152 10.78 3.13 -3.48
CA TRP A 152 11.55 2.34 -2.53
C TRP A 152 12.16 3.28 -1.50
N GLN A 153 11.90 3.01 -0.22
CA GLN A 153 12.55 3.72 0.88
C GLN A 153 13.04 2.73 1.92
N LYS A 154 14.32 2.81 2.29
CA LYS A 154 14.88 1.95 3.34
C LYS A 154 14.30 2.35 4.69
N SER A 155 13.76 1.39 5.44
CA SER A 155 13.06 1.53 6.74
C SER A 155 13.84 2.23 7.88
N HIS A 156 15.10 2.64 7.64
CA HIS A 156 15.94 3.40 8.57
C HIS A 156 16.34 4.80 8.09
N VAL A 157 15.89 5.24 6.91
CA VAL A 157 16.14 6.60 6.44
C VAL A 157 14.85 7.38 6.58
N LYS A 158 14.67 8.04 7.74
CA LYS A 158 13.76 9.20 7.82
C LYS A 158 14.31 10.24 6.85
N LYS A 159 13.94 10.18 5.57
CA LYS A 159 14.04 11.38 4.74
C LYS A 159 13.03 12.34 5.36
N ALA A 160 13.54 13.44 5.91
CA ALA A 160 12.70 14.61 6.15
C ALA A 160 11.89 14.86 4.86
N PRO A 161 10.57 15.10 4.97
CA PRO A 161 9.75 15.31 3.79
C PRO A 161 10.38 16.41 2.95
N MET A 162 10.41 16.20 1.63
CA MET A 162 10.78 17.24 0.67
C MET A 162 9.85 18.43 0.91
N THR A 163 10.34 19.41 1.66
CA THR A 163 9.79 20.76 1.63
C THR A 163 10.04 21.20 0.19
N ARG A 164 8.99 21.21 -0.63
CA ARG A 164 9.05 21.95 -1.89
C ARG A 164 9.39 23.38 -1.47
N GLU A 165 10.62 23.80 -1.72
CA GLU A 165 10.98 25.21 -1.62
C GLU A 165 9.95 25.99 -2.42
N ILE A 166 9.21 26.84 -1.71
CA ILE A 166 8.46 27.91 -2.32
C ILE A 166 9.51 28.78 -3.00
N ILE A 167 9.72 28.57 -4.30
CA ILE A 167 10.46 29.53 -5.11
C ILE A 167 9.64 30.80 -5.07
N ARG A 168 10.04 31.70 -4.18
CA ARG A 168 9.63 33.10 -4.15
C ARG A 168 9.84 33.66 -5.55
N THR A 169 8.76 33.91 -6.26
CA THR A 169 8.75 34.86 -7.35
C THR A 169 9.15 36.21 -6.76
N LYS A 170 10.42 36.58 -6.93
CA LYS A 170 10.84 37.97 -6.76
C LYS A 170 10.27 38.76 -7.95
N ARG A 171 9.44 39.75 -7.61
CA ARG A 171 9.15 40.89 -8.48
C ARG A 171 10.42 41.72 -8.66
#